data_AF-A0A558QU68-F1
#
_entry.id   AF-A0A558QU68-F1
#
_cell.length_a   1.000
_cell.length_b   1.000
_cell.length_c   1.000
_cell.angle_alpha   90.00
_cell.angle_beta   90.00
_cell.angle_gamma   90.00
#
_symmetry.space_group_name_H-M   'P 1'
#
loop_
_entity.id
_entity.type
_entity.pdbx_description
1 polymer ?
#
loop_
_entity_poly.entity_id
_entity_poly.type
_entity_poly.pdbx_seq_one_letter_code
_entity_poly.pdbx_strand_id
1 'polypeptide(L)' 'MDIIRLDPGVSAPLDSDCISIEQNPDGRFFLTGAALRGDESVAMVGGPTYDSYEAAEAEGLAWAESNEVATLHIASDRG' A
#
# COMPACT_ATOMS: atom_id res chain seq x y z
N MET A 1 11.53 3.03 -8.68
CA MET A 1 10.93 2.80 -7.37
C MET A 1 11.58 1.57 -6.76
N ASP A 2 12.19 1.71 -5.58
CA ASP A 2 12.68 0.59 -4.77
C ASP A 2 11.55 0.06 -3.89
N ILE A 3 11.42 -1.26 -3.78
CA ILE A 3 10.30 -1.88 -3.06
C ILE A 3 10.84 -2.59 -1.81
N ILE A 4 10.30 -2.23 -0.65
CA ILE A 4 10.61 -2.85 0.64
C ILE A 4 9.36 -3.57 1.14
N ARG A 5 9.39 -4.90 1.16
CA ARG A 5 8.31 -5.71 1.70
C ARG A 5 8.53 -5.90 3.19
N LEU A 6 7.53 -5.55 3.98
CA LEU A 6 7.56 -5.73 5.43
C LEU A 6 7.06 -7.12 5.80
N ASP A 7 7.48 -7.59 6.97
CA ASP A 7 6.92 -8.82 7.54
C ASP A 7 5.40 -8.63 7.81
N PRO A 8 4.60 -9.71 7.74
CA PRO A 8 3.18 -9.63 8.04
C PRO A 8 2.89 -8.99 9.41
N GLY A 9 1.94 -8.06 9.45
CA GLY A 9 1.58 -7.32 10.66
C GLY A 9 2.57 -6.21 11.07
N VAL A 10 3.67 -6.01 10.35
CA VAL A 10 4.58 -4.88 10.56
C VAL A 10 4.11 -3.68 9.75
N SER A 11 3.85 -2.57 10.44
CA SER A 11 3.50 -1.31 9.80
C SER A 11 4.71 -0.60 9.21
N ALA A 12 4.49 0.15 8.13
CA ALA A 12 5.51 1.01 7.56
C ALA A 12 5.88 2.16 8.52
N PRO A 13 7.12 2.70 8.42
CA PRO A 13 7.49 3.91 9.13
C PRO A 13 6.54 5.07 8.83
N LEU A 14 6.29 5.93 9.82
CA LEU A 14 5.35 7.07 9.70
C LEU A 14 5.76 8.08 8.63
N ASP A 15 7.08 8.26 8.44
CA ASP A 15 7.64 9.22 7.49
C ASP A 15 8.08 8.54 6.19
N SER A 16 7.34 7.52 5.75
CA SER A 16 7.68 6.76 4.54
C SER A 16 6.49 6.58 3.62
N ASP A 17 6.77 6.56 2.31
CA ASP A 17 5.79 6.18 1.31
C ASP A 17 5.46 4.71 1.48
N CYS A 18 4.18 4.40 1.59
CA CYS A 18 3.74 3.03 1.82
C CYS A 18 2.38 2.73 1.20
N ILE A 19 2.17 1.43 0.96
CA ILE A 19 0.85 0.84 0.78
C ILE A 19 0.62 -0.24 1.84
N SER A 20 -0.63 -0.39 2.27
CA SER A 20 -1.08 -1.47 3.15
C SER A 20 -2.11 -2.31 2.42
N ILE A 21 -1.91 -3.63 2.43
CA ILE A 21 -2.84 -4.59 1.86
C ILE A 21 -3.38 -5.47 2.98
N GLU A 22 -4.67 -5.35 3.26
CA GLU A 22 -5.33 -6.00 4.38
C GLU A 22 -6.38 -6.98 3.85
N GLN A 23 -6.40 -8.21 4.37
CA GLN A 23 -7.44 -9.16 4.04
C GLN A 23 -8.66 -8.98 4.95
N ASN A 24 -9.81 -8.74 4.35
CA ASN A 24 -11.09 -8.68 5.05
C ASN A 24 -11.59 -10.10 5.42
N PRO A 25 -12.50 -10.23 6.41
CA PRO A 25 -13.11 -11.51 6.77
C PRO A 25 -13.90 -12.20 5.64
N ASP A 26 -14.29 -11.45 4.61
CA ASP A 26 -14.95 -11.98 3.40
C ASP A 26 -13.95 -12.61 2.40
N GLY A 27 -12.65 -12.60 2.72
CA GLY A 27 -11.57 -13.12 1.91
C GLY A 27 -11.02 -12.14 0.87
N ARG A 28 -11.65 -10.96 0.70
CA ARG A 28 -11.21 -9.93 -0.24
C ARG A 28 -10.15 -9.04 0.37
N PHE A 29 -9.37 -8.39 -0.49
CA PHE A 29 -8.26 -7.53 -0.07
C PHE A 29 -8.66 -6.07 -0.17
N PHE A 30 -8.26 -5.27 0.81
CA PHE A 30 -8.39 -3.83 0.81
C PHE A 30 -7.00 -3.20 0.67
N LEU A 31 -6.92 -2.13 -0.10
CA LEU A 31 -5.68 -1.41 -0.36
C LEU A 31 -5.81 0.02 0.17
N THR A 32 -4.82 0.42 0.96
CA THR A 32 -4.58 1.82 1.30
C THR A 32 -3.17 2.22 0.96
N GLY A 33 -2.91 3.53 0.85
CA GLY A 33 -1.57 4.04 0.60
C GLY A 33 -1.39 5.47 1.09
N ALA A 34 -0.15 5.84 1.36
CA ALA A 34 0.27 7.18 1.73
C ALA A 34 1.61 7.49 1.04
N ALA A 35 1.70 8.65 0.41
CA ALA A 35 2.92 9.14 -0.23
C ALA A 35 3.18 10.59 0.17
N LEU A 36 4.42 10.90 0.50
CA LEU A 36 4.92 12.21 0.87
C LEU A 36 5.45 12.92 -0.39
N ARG A 37 4.88 14.08 -0.69
CA ARG A 37 5.18 14.93 -1.85
C ARG A 37 5.66 16.29 -1.36
N GLY A 38 6.90 16.37 -0.86
CA GLY A 38 7.43 17.60 -0.27
C GLY A 38 6.68 17.95 1.02
N ASP A 39 6.03 19.12 1.06
CA ASP A 39 5.19 19.57 2.19
C ASP A 39 3.74 19.04 2.12
N GLU A 40 3.39 18.32 1.04
CA GLU A 40 2.06 17.73 0.83
C GLU A 40 2.09 16.21 1.01
N SER A 41 0.94 15.62 1.31
CA SER A 41 0.78 14.17 1.30
C SER A 41 -0.44 13.77 0.48
N VAL A 42 -0.31 12.64 -0.22
CA VAL A 42 -1.39 12.02 -0.99
C VAL A 42 -1.72 10.70 -0.35
N ALA A 43 -2.99 10.48 -0.04
CA ALA A 43 -3.48 9.24 0.54
C ALA A 43 -4.49 8.56 -0.39
N MET A 44 -4.34 7.25 -0.52
CA MET A 44 -5.35 6.36 -1.09
C MET A 44 -6.09 5.71 0.07
N VAL A 45 -7.33 6.14 0.30
CA VAL A 45 -8.23 5.62 1.34
C VAL A 45 -9.61 5.34 0.75
N GLY A 46 -10.24 4.23 1.15
CA GLY A 46 -11.60 3.91 0.72
C GLY A 46 -11.73 3.40 -0.72
N GLY A 47 -10.69 2.74 -1.25
CA GLY A 47 -10.67 2.17 -2.60
C GLY A 47 -11.55 0.93 -2.78
N PRO A 48 -11.60 0.36 -3.99
CA PRO A 48 -12.25 -0.93 -4.22
C PRO A 48 -11.53 -2.04 -3.44
N THR A 49 -12.24 -3.13 -3.24
CA THR A 49 -11.67 -4.39 -2.74
C THR A 49 -11.27 -5.29 -3.90
N TYR A 50 -10.23 -6.09 -3.73
CA TYR A 50 -9.64 -6.95 -4.75
C TYR A 50 -9.85 -8.43 -4.42
N ASP A 51 -9.93 -9.27 -5.44
CA ASP A 51 -10.12 -10.72 -5.29
C ASP A 51 -8.84 -11.45 -4.86
N SER A 52 -7.67 -10.83 -5.04
CA SER A 52 -6.38 -11.40 -4.64
C SER A 52 -5.40 -10.33 -4.15
N TYR A 53 -4.41 -10.78 -3.37
CA TYR A 53 -3.33 -9.92 -2.90
C TYR A 53 -2.54 -9.33 -4.07
N GLU A 54 -2.26 -10.14 -5.10
CA GLU A 54 -1.49 -9.72 -6.28
C GLU A 54 -2.22 -8.63 -7.06
N ALA A 55 -3.56 -8.69 -7.13
CA ALA A 55 -4.36 -7.65 -7.77
C ALA A 55 -4.32 -6.33 -6.98
N ALA A 56 -4.44 -6.39 -5.65
CA ALA A 56 -4.30 -5.21 -4.78
C ALA A 56 -2.88 -4.62 -4.86
N GLU A 57 -1.86 -5.47 -4.87
CA GLU A 57 -0.48 -5.06 -5.00
C GLU A 57 -0.19 -4.39 -6.34
N ALA A 58 -0.65 -4.96 -7.46
CA ALA A 58 -0.46 -4.38 -8.77
C ALA A 58 -1.04 -2.96 -8.87
N GLU A 59 -2.24 -2.75 -8.30
CA GLU A 59 -2.86 -1.42 -8.25
C GLU A 59 -2.08 -0.47 -7.32
N GLY A 60 -1.62 -0.96 -6.16
CA GLY A 60 -0.80 -0.16 -5.24
C GLY A 60 0.53 0.28 -5.84
N LEU A 61 1.17 -0.60 -6.62
CA LEU A 61 2.39 -0.28 -7.36
C LEU A 61 2.12 0.75 -8.46
N ALA A 62 1.05 0.60 -9.23
CA ALA A 62 0.68 1.57 -10.26
C ALA A 62 0.36 2.95 -9.64
N TRP A 63 -0.35 2.98 -8.51
CA TRP A 63 -0.61 4.20 -7.76
C TRP A 63 0.70 4.84 -7.28
N ALA A 64 1.62 4.08 -6.71
CA ALA A 64 2.91 4.60 -6.23
C ALA A 64 3.78 5.14 -7.37
N GLU A 65 3.80 4.46 -8.53
CA GLU A 65 4.49 4.96 -9.72
C GLU A 65 3.88 6.27 -10.23
N SER A 66 2.55 6.39 -10.26
CA SER A 66 1.88 7.65 -10.62
C SER A 66 2.19 8.78 -9.64
N ASN A 67 2.55 8.41 -8.40
CA ASN A 67 2.99 9.32 -7.36
C ASN A 67 4.52 9.47 -7.30
N GLU A 68 5.25 9.03 -8.32
CA GLU A 68 6.72 9.12 -8.43
C GLU A 68 7.45 8.71 -7.14
N VAL A 69 6.90 7.73 -6.42
CA VAL A 69 7.46 7.24 -5.17
C VAL A 69 8.84 6.65 -5.44
N ALA A 70 9.84 7.14 -4.72
CA ALA A 70 11.20 6.65 -4.86
C ALA A 70 11.38 5.29 -4.17
N THR A 71 10.88 5.16 -2.94
CA THR A 71 10.97 3.94 -2.13
C THR A 71 9.60 3.64 -1.53
N LEU A 72 9.01 2.49 -1.87
CA LEU A 72 7.70 2.08 -1.38
C LEU A 72 7.81 0.96 -0.37
N HIS A 73 7.26 1.16 0.82
CA HIS A 73 7.05 0.09 1.79
C HIS A 73 5.70 -0.60 1.54
N ILE A 74 5.71 -1.91 1.46
CA ILE A 74 4.49 -2.72 1.33
C ILE A 74 4.27 -3.42 2.67
N ALA A 75 3.27 -2.94 3.41
CA ALA A 75 2.75 -3.62 4.58
C ALA A 75 1.65 -4.59 4.15
N SER A 76 1.55 -5.72 4.85
CA SER A 76 0.45 -6.65 4.65
C SER A 76 -0.04 -7.18 5.98
N ASP A 77 -1.36 -7.23 6.13
CA ASP A 77 -2.00 -7.97 7.20
C ASP A 77 -2.90 -9.05 6.59
N ARG A 78 -2.51 -10.30 6.83
CA ARG A 78 -3.20 -11.49 6.37
C ARG A 78 -3.57 -12.25 7.64
N GLY A 79 -4.75 -11.92 8.18
CA GLY A 79 -5.30 -12.54 9.39
C GLY A 79 -5.40 -14.05 9.32
#